data_AF-A0A4Y7SJF3-F1
#
_entry.id   AF-A0A4Y7SJF3-F1
#
_cell.length_a   1.000
_cell.length_b   1.000
_cell.length_c   1.000
_cell.angle_alpha   90.00
_cell.angle_beta   90.00
_cell.angle_gamma   90.00
#
_symmetry.space_group_name_H-M   'P 1'
#
loop_
_entity.id
_entity.type
_entity.pdbx_description
1 polymer ?
#
loop_
_entity_poly.entity_id
_entity_poly.type
_entity_poly.pdbx_seq_one_letter_code
_entity_poly.pdbx_strand_id
1 'polypeptide(L)'
;VCREVYSFLSTREVWTRVLRLVCCRHGVFLPTYPASEMTVEQLQRAASMPERWRDLVRRRAAPFGLWDEHPPTRRRDQDEHPTIMPTLEGTFFPLRHWRLHLVPGGKFLAVLTLPDRSSSYPAGTTTVILSIYDLVEPGSTYRQVPSLVASQSFNIACTMSLFAPTAKSEVVIMSESSFRVVVVHPIGLYPMESPSQWSTLGHKIIAFDVESRADGGSHPSLKEHGSSITIDTPSGRVLNIYLQGHRVLLQFTELVIIWDAERMLYICIKVPDLNARHQSTKSHVRAHQSPALLYRGRDVEGLGYITVGLDRRRAVASNRCVVSSCSSPRYGHLRSMEPQAPGSN
;
A
#
# COMPACT_ATOMS: atom_id res chain seq x y z
N VAL A 1 -46.38 2.50 4.64
CA VAL A 1 -45.26 3.48 4.66
C VAL A 1 -45.87 4.86 4.51
N CYS A 2 -45.51 5.82 5.36
CA CYS A 2 -46.09 7.17 5.34
C CYS A 2 -45.74 7.89 4.04
N ARG A 3 -46.69 8.64 3.46
CA ARG A 3 -46.49 9.35 2.18
C ARG A 3 -45.33 10.36 2.26
N GLU A 4 -45.12 10.99 3.42
CA GLU A 4 -43.99 11.90 3.60
C GLU A 4 -42.65 11.17 3.59
N VAL A 5 -42.55 9.99 4.21
CA VAL A 5 -41.33 9.17 4.21
C VAL A 5 -40.97 8.73 2.80
N TYR A 6 -41.96 8.29 2.02
CA TYR A 6 -41.74 7.95 0.62
C TYR A 6 -41.27 9.16 -0.19
N SER A 7 -41.95 10.30 -0.04
CA SER A 7 -41.56 11.55 -0.73
C SER A 7 -40.13 11.97 -0.39
N PHE A 8 -39.73 11.88 0.89
CA PHE A 8 -38.37 12.19 1.33
C PHE A 8 -37.34 11.21 0.75
N LEU A 9 -37.63 9.89 0.80
CA LEU A 9 -36.79 8.85 0.22
C LEU A 9 -36.82 8.82 -1.31
N SER A 10 -37.64 9.62 -1.98
CA SER A 10 -37.59 9.79 -3.44
C SER A 10 -36.72 10.97 -3.86
N THR A 11 -36.18 11.75 -2.92
CA THR A 11 -35.31 12.89 -3.25
C THR A 11 -33.92 12.43 -3.68
N ARG A 12 -33.39 13.06 -4.72
CA ARG A 12 -32.06 12.76 -5.28
C ARG A 12 -30.95 13.07 -4.29
N GLU A 13 -31.09 14.15 -3.53
CA GLU A 13 -30.11 14.65 -2.57
C GLU A 13 -29.87 13.63 -1.46
N VAL A 14 -30.94 12.96 -0.99
CA VAL A 14 -30.84 11.90 0.02
C VAL A 14 -30.02 10.75 -0.53
N TRP A 15 -30.30 10.25 -1.72
CA TRP A 15 -29.57 9.11 -2.28
C TRP A 15 -28.13 9.44 -2.68
N THR A 16 -27.86 10.65 -3.14
CA THR A 16 -26.48 11.11 -3.35
C THR A 16 -25.69 11.10 -2.04
N ARG A 17 -26.29 11.57 -0.93
CA ARG A 17 -25.64 11.51 0.40
C ARG A 17 -25.44 10.07 0.87
N VAL A 18 -26.45 9.21 0.71
CA VAL A 18 -26.34 7.78 1.05
C VAL A 18 -25.21 7.13 0.26
N LEU A 19 -25.16 7.35 -1.06
CA LEU A 19 -24.10 6.81 -1.92
C LEU A 19 -22.71 7.28 -1.48
N ARG A 20 -22.53 8.57 -1.13
CA ARG A 20 -21.26 9.10 -0.61
C ARG A 20 -20.83 8.42 0.69
N LEU A 21 -21.74 8.33 1.67
CA LEU A 21 -21.47 7.68 2.96
C LEU A 21 -21.07 6.21 2.77
N VAL A 22 -21.76 5.54 1.87
CA VAL A 22 -21.50 4.17 1.47
C VAL A 22 -20.14 4.02 0.79
N CYS A 23 -19.82 4.85 -0.20
CA CYS A 23 -18.52 4.82 -0.88
C CYS A 23 -17.39 5.07 0.11
N CYS A 24 -17.54 6.06 1.00
CA CYS A 24 -16.59 6.36 2.06
C CYS A 24 -16.39 5.14 2.99
N ARG A 25 -17.49 4.53 3.47
CA ARG A 25 -17.45 3.36 4.36
C ARG A 25 -16.75 2.16 3.72
N HIS A 26 -16.89 1.99 2.42
CA HIS A 26 -16.37 0.83 1.69
C HIS A 26 -15.06 1.10 0.95
N GLY A 27 -14.51 2.33 1.02
CA GLY A 27 -13.31 2.71 0.30
C GLY A 27 -13.49 2.65 -1.22
N VAL A 28 -14.67 3.00 -1.72
CA VAL A 28 -14.97 3.07 -3.16
C VAL A 28 -14.73 4.50 -3.65
N PHE A 29 -14.08 4.65 -4.80
CA PHE A 29 -13.78 5.95 -5.37
C PHE A 29 -15.05 6.60 -5.91
N LEU A 30 -15.48 7.71 -5.31
CA LEU A 30 -16.77 8.34 -5.62
C LEU A 30 -16.92 8.76 -7.10
N PRO A 31 -15.89 9.30 -7.80
CA PRO A 31 -15.96 9.65 -9.23
C PRO A 31 -16.23 8.49 -10.18
N THR A 32 -16.21 7.25 -9.67
CA THR A 32 -16.76 6.09 -10.36
C THR A 32 -18.24 6.27 -10.70
N TYR A 33 -18.99 6.96 -9.84
CA TYR A 33 -20.42 7.20 -9.97
C TYR A 33 -20.66 8.68 -10.26
N PRO A 34 -21.04 9.08 -11.48
CA PRO A 34 -21.40 10.47 -11.80
C PRO A 34 -22.76 10.80 -11.17
N ALA A 35 -22.76 11.02 -9.86
CA ALA A 35 -23.98 11.20 -9.07
C ALA A 35 -24.85 12.38 -9.53
N SER A 36 -24.29 13.33 -10.28
CA SER A 36 -24.96 14.45 -10.95
C SER A 36 -25.72 14.06 -12.23
N GLU A 37 -25.42 12.90 -12.82
CA GLU A 37 -26.06 12.40 -14.04
C GLU A 37 -27.00 11.22 -13.76
N MET A 38 -26.79 10.51 -12.66
CA MET A 38 -27.59 9.34 -12.29
C MET A 38 -29.03 9.65 -11.87
N THR A 39 -29.99 8.83 -12.31
CA THR A 39 -31.37 8.85 -11.79
C THR A 39 -31.43 8.39 -10.33
N VAL A 40 -32.54 8.66 -9.64
CA VAL A 40 -32.75 8.22 -8.25
C VAL A 40 -32.64 6.69 -8.13
N GLU A 41 -33.21 5.94 -9.07
CA GLU A 41 -33.14 4.47 -9.10
C GLU A 41 -31.71 3.97 -9.35
N GLN A 42 -30.91 4.70 -10.14
CA GLN A 42 -29.50 4.38 -10.34
C GLN A 42 -28.69 4.64 -9.08
N LEU A 43 -28.91 5.77 -8.40
CA LEU A 43 -28.27 6.10 -7.12
C LEU A 43 -28.63 5.07 -6.04
N GLN A 44 -29.90 4.67 -5.95
CA GLN A 44 -30.39 3.61 -5.06
C GLN A 44 -29.66 2.29 -5.31
N ARG A 45 -29.60 1.87 -6.58
CA ARG A 45 -28.90 0.63 -6.97
C ARG A 45 -27.41 0.70 -6.63
N ALA A 46 -26.73 1.78 -6.97
CA ALA A 46 -25.31 1.95 -6.65
C ALA A 46 -25.05 1.94 -5.15
N ALA A 47 -25.88 2.62 -4.36
CA ALA A 47 -25.78 2.66 -2.91
C ALA A 47 -26.08 1.31 -2.23
N SER A 48 -26.85 0.43 -2.89
CA SER A 48 -27.23 -0.89 -2.37
C SER A 48 -26.28 -2.02 -2.80
N MET A 49 -25.46 -1.81 -3.83
CA MET A 49 -24.46 -2.78 -4.32
C MET A 49 -23.01 -2.74 -3.76
N PRO A 50 -22.62 -1.93 -2.75
CA PRO A 50 -21.24 -1.90 -2.26
C PRO A 50 -20.82 -3.20 -1.63
N GLU A 51 -21.74 -3.96 -1.05
CA GLU A 51 -21.41 -5.27 -0.47
C GLU A 51 -21.01 -6.26 -1.56
N ARG A 52 -21.65 -6.20 -2.74
CA ARG A 52 -21.22 -6.98 -3.91
C ARG A 52 -19.83 -6.56 -4.38
N TRP A 53 -19.55 -5.26 -4.42
CA TRP A 53 -18.21 -4.76 -4.73
C TRP A 53 -17.19 -5.15 -3.67
N ARG A 54 -17.53 -5.04 -2.39
CA ARG A 54 -16.67 -5.42 -1.28
C ARG A 54 -16.40 -6.91 -1.28
N ASP A 55 -17.38 -7.74 -1.59
CA ASP A 55 -17.20 -9.18 -1.68
C ASP A 55 -16.41 -9.56 -2.94
N LEU A 56 -16.62 -8.86 -4.05
CA LEU A 56 -15.84 -9.04 -5.27
C LEU A 56 -14.39 -8.59 -5.08
N VAL A 57 -14.16 -7.41 -4.49
CA VAL A 57 -12.84 -6.88 -4.13
C VAL A 57 -12.21 -7.71 -3.02
N ARG A 58 -12.92 -8.20 -2.01
CA ARG A 58 -12.34 -9.12 -1.02
C ARG A 58 -11.99 -10.46 -1.65
N ARG A 59 -12.86 -11.03 -2.48
CA ARG A 59 -12.58 -12.31 -3.15
C ARG A 59 -11.51 -12.19 -4.23
N ARG A 60 -11.27 -11.00 -4.79
CA ARG A 60 -10.34 -10.77 -5.93
C ARG A 60 -9.09 -9.95 -5.60
N ALA A 61 -9.16 -9.02 -4.64
CA ALA A 61 -8.06 -8.19 -4.14
C ALA A 61 -7.50 -8.69 -2.80
N ALA A 62 -8.13 -9.69 -2.15
CA ALA A 62 -7.41 -10.54 -1.23
C ALA A 62 -6.88 -11.74 -2.03
N PRO A 63 -5.59 -11.73 -2.48
CA PRO A 63 -4.94 -12.96 -2.88
C PRO A 63 -4.88 -14.00 -1.74
N PHE A 64 -5.20 -13.58 -0.50
CA PHE A 64 -5.28 -14.43 0.68
C PHE A 64 -6.55 -14.08 1.47
N GLY A 65 -7.50 -15.01 1.53
CA GLY A 65 -8.60 -14.93 2.49
C GLY A 65 -8.09 -14.80 3.93
N LEU A 66 -8.97 -14.39 4.85
CA LEU A 66 -8.70 -14.45 6.29
C LEU A 66 -8.12 -15.82 6.65
N TRP A 67 -6.98 -15.82 7.33
CA TRP A 67 -6.19 -17.00 7.68
C TRP A 67 -6.86 -17.95 8.69
N ASP A 68 -8.15 -17.78 9.01
CA ASP A 68 -8.79 -18.52 10.10
C ASP A 68 -9.81 -19.59 9.68
N GLU A 69 -10.15 -19.79 8.39
CA GLU A 69 -11.21 -20.76 8.04
C GLU A 69 -10.98 -21.71 6.84
N HIS A 70 -9.80 -21.75 6.21
CA HIS A 70 -9.57 -22.70 5.09
C HIS A 70 -8.58 -23.80 5.46
N PRO A 71 -9.01 -25.08 5.55
CA PRO A 71 -8.10 -26.19 5.80
C PRO A 71 -7.07 -26.32 4.66
N PRO A 72 -5.81 -26.67 4.98
CA PRO A 72 -4.65 -26.46 4.10
C PRO A 72 -4.43 -27.59 3.07
N THR A 73 -5.46 -28.08 2.38
CA THR A 73 -5.34 -29.34 1.60
C THR A 73 -5.46 -29.26 0.09
N ARG A 74 -5.54 -28.09 -0.55
CA ARG A 74 -5.32 -28.02 -2.01
C ARG A 74 -4.48 -26.81 -2.41
N ARG A 75 -3.20 -27.09 -2.67
CA ARG A 75 -2.37 -26.32 -3.61
C ARG A 75 -3.06 -26.35 -4.98
N ARG A 76 -4.02 -25.46 -5.21
CA ARG A 76 -4.35 -25.03 -6.57
C ARG A 76 -3.33 -23.98 -6.96
N ASP A 77 -2.84 -24.10 -8.19
CA ASP A 77 -1.87 -23.21 -8.81
C ASP A 77 -2.18 -21.75 -8.50
N GLN A 78 -1.23 -21.11 -7.82
CA GLN A 78 -1.28 -19.69 -7.45
C GLN A 78 -1.10 -18.76 -8.68
N ASP A 79 -1.00 -19.33 -9.88
CA ASP A 79 -0.93 -18.62 -11.15
C ASP A 79 -2.32 -18.34 -11.76
N GLU A 80 -3.40 -18.94 -11.23
CA GLU A 80 -4.77 -18.59 -11.59
C GLU A 80 -5.32 -17.51 -10.66
N HIS A 81 -4.70 -16.33 -10.68
CA HIS A 81 -5.44 -15.13 -10.30
C HIS A 81 -6.54 -14.98 -11.35
N PRO A 82 -7.84 -14.84 -10.99
CA PRO A 82 -8.82 -14.35 -11.94
C PRO A 82 -8.50 -12.87 -12.09
N THR A 83 -7.50 -12.60 -12.92
CA THR A 83 -7.32 -11.34 -13.62
C THR A 83 -8.73 -10.92 -13.98
N ILE A 84 -9.14 -9.72 -13.60
CA ILE A 84 -10.07 -9.00 -14.46
C ILE A 84 -9.27 -8.92 -15.74
N MET A 85 -9.36 -9.95 -16.60
CA MET A 85 -8.90 -9.84 -17.95
C MET A 85 -9.78 -8.72 -18.47
N PRO A 86 -9.25 -7.50 -18.69
CA PRO A 86 -10.01 -6.61 -19.53
C PRO A 86 -10.26 -7.45 -20.78
N THR A 87 -11.51 -7.56 -21.21
CA THR A 87 -11.86 -8.08 -22.53
C THR A 87 -11.29 -7.19 -23.66
N LEU A 88 -10.20 -6.47 -23.40
CA LEU A 88 -9.27 -6.00 -24.41
C LEU A 88 -8.54 -7.22 -24.94
N GLU A 89 -9.12 -7.80 -25.99
CA GLU A 89 -8.38 -8.60 -26.95
C GLU A 89 -7.11 -7.81 -27.35
N GLY A 90 -5.94 -8.35 -27.00
CA GLY A 90 -4.74 -8.15 -27.82
C GLY A 90 -3.57 -7.29 -27.32
N THR A 91 -3.63 -6.56 -26.19
CA THR A 91 -2.55 -5.58 -25.88
C THR A 91 -1.81 -5.71 -24.55
N PHE A 92 -2.26 -6.54 -23.61
CA PHE A 92 -1.66 -6.59 -22.25
C PHE A 92 -0.90 -7.89 -21.92
N PHE A 93 -0.54 -8.69 -22.93
CA PHE A 93 0.24 -9.92 -22.74
C PHE A 93 1.76 -9.63 -22.75
N PRO A 94 2.57 -10.17 -21.80
CA PRO A 94 2.25 -10.64 -20.45
C PRO A 94 2.63 -9.56 -19.43
N LEU A 95 1.74 -8.60 -19.19
CA LEU A 95 1.90 -7.69 -18.06
C LEU A 95 1.62 -8.47 -16.77
N ARG A 96 2.67 -8.70 -15.99
CA ARG A 96 2.58 -9.31 -14.66
C ARG A 96 1.56 -8.53 -13.81
N HIS A 97 0.77 -9.25 -13.01
CA HIS A 97 -0.38 -8.75 -12.24
C HIS A 97 -0.13 -7.48 -11.41
N TRP A 98 1.12 -7.20 -11.02
CA TRP A 98 1.46 -6.00 -10.24
C TRP A 98 1.42 -4.72 -11.07
N ARG A 99 1.27 -4.79 -12.39
CA ARG A 99 1.25 -3.62 -13.27
C ARG A 99 -0.14 -3.07 -13.53
N LEU A 100 -1.19 -3.74 -13.04
CA LEU A 100 -2.58 -3.45 -13.38
C LEU A 100 -3.40 -3.40 -12.10
N HIS A 101 -3.93 -2.23 -11.76
CA HIS A 101 -4.76 -2.04 -10.59
C HIS A 101 -6.10 -1.43 -10.97
N LEU A 102 -7.18 -2.20 -10.75
CA LEU A 102 -8.52 -1.66 -10.83
C LEU A 102 -8.77 -0.78 -9.60
N VAL A 103 -9.02 0.51 -9.81
CA VAL A 103 -9.33 1.45 -8.73
C VAL A 103 -10.67 1.03 -8.10
N PRO A 104 -10.79 0.99 -6.76
CA PRO A 104 -12.04 0.66 -6.09
C PRO A 104 -13.23 1.45 -6.65
N GLY A 105 -14.26 0.73 -7.12
CA GLY A 105 -15.39 1.28 -7.88
C GLY A 105 -15.40 0.83 -9.34
N GLY A 106 -14.23 0.55 -9.90
CA GLY A 106 -14.09 -0.14 -11.18
C GLY A 106 -14.16 0.72 -12.44
N LYS A 107 -14.30 2.04 -12.29
CA LYS A 107 -14.23 2.96 -13.43
C LYS A 107 -12.81 3.17 -13.93
N PHE A 108 -11.82 3.22 -13.05
CA PHE A 108 -10.45 3.53 -13.44
C PHE A 108 -9.53 2.31 -13.35
N LEU A 109 -8.58 2.21 -14.29
CA LEU A 109 -7.52 1.21 -14.30
C LEU A 109 -6.16 1.91 -14.30
N ALA A 110 -5.36 1.68 -13.27
CA ALA A 110 -3.98 2.12 -13.24
C ALA A 110 -3.07 1.06 -13.87
N VAL A 111 -2.22 1.49 -14.81
CA VAL A 111 -1.33 0.63 -15.60
C VAL A 111 0.10 1.13 -15.50
N LEU A 112 1.03 0.26 -15.13
CA LEU A 112 2.47 0.53 -15.17
C LEU A 112 3.10 -0.12 -16.39
N THR A 113 3.54 0.71 -17.33
CA THR A 113 4.23 0.29 -18.55
C THR A 113 5.73 0.47 -18.38
N LEU A 114 6.47 -0.61 -18.61
CA LEU A 114 7.93 -0.58 -18.74
C LEU A 114 8.31 -0.60 -20.23
N PRO A 115 9.44 0.00 -20.62
CA PRO A 115 9.91 -0.02 -21.99
C PRO A 115 10.16 -1.47 -22.41
N ASP A 116 9.94 -1.74 -23.70
CA ASP A 116 10.16 -3.06 -24.25
C ASP A 116 11.63 -3.48 -24.09
N ARG A 117 11.81 -4.76 -23.74
CA ARG A 117 13.08 -5.36 -23.32
C ARG A 117 14.03 -5.61 -24.50
N SER A 118 13.62 -5.25 -25.71
CA SER A 118 14.31 -5.54 -26.97
C SER A 118 15.61 -4.75 -27.17
N SER A 119 15.84 -3.71 -26.37
CA SER A 119 17.04 -2.89 -26.47
C SER A 119 18.06 -3.30 -25.41
N SER A 120 19.25 -3.68 -25.88
CA SER A 120 20.43 -4.07 -25.11
C SER A 120 21.08 -2.90 -24.37
N TYR A 121 20.28 -2.03 -23.75
CA TYR A 121 20.81 -0.82 -23.15
C TYR A 121 21.72 -1.16 -21.96
N PRO A 122 22.88 -0.51 -21.86
CA PRO A 122 23.75 -0.63 -20.70
C PRO A 122 23.01 -0.13 -19.44
N ALA A 123 23.41 -0.64 -18.29
CA ALA A 123 23.07 -0.19 -16.94
C ALA A 123 22.59 1.27 -16.90
N GLY A 124 21.28 1.49 -16.86
CA GLY A 124 20.69 2.81 -17.05
C GLY A 124 19.40 3.03 -16.28
N THR A 125 19.00 4.30 -16.17
CA THR A 125 17.67 4.64 -15.66
C THR A 125 16.61 4.13 -16.62
N THR A 126 15.67 3.34 -16.11
CA THR A 126 14.49 2.88 -16.86
C THR A 126 13.35 3.88 -16.64
N THR A 127 12.82 4.44 -17.73
CA THR A 127 11.62 5.28 -17.69
C THR A 127 10.39 4.38 -17.57
N VAL A 128 9.67 4.46 -16.46
CA VAL A 128 8.38 3.78 -16.28
C VAL A 128 7.26 4.79 -16.53
N ILE A 129 6.17 4.34 -17.13
CA ILE A 129 4.99 5.16 -17.39
C ILE A 129 3.84 4.63 -16.54
N LEU A 130 3.31 5.46 -15.64
CA LEU A 130 2.04 5.21 -14.98
C LEU A 130 0.93 5.85 -15.81
N SER A 131 -0.01 5.04 -16.27
CA SER A 131 -1.16 5.46 -17.07
C SER A 131 -2.46 5.14 -16.32
N ILE A 132 -3.41 6.07 -16.34
CA ILE A 132 -4.75 5.87 -15.80
C ILE A 132 -5.72 5.81 -16.99
N TYR A 133 -6.44 4.71 -17.09
CA TYR A 133 -7.49 4.51 -18.09
C TYR A 133 -8.86 4.65 -17.45
N ASP A 134 -9.80 5.28 -18.15
CA ASP A 134 -11.23 5.26 -17.83
C ASP A 134 -11.88 4.10 -18.59
N LEU A 135 -12.38 3.14 -17.83
CA LEU A 135 -13.13 1.96 -18.28
C LEU A 135 -14.63 2.25 -18.43
N VAL A 136 -15.05 3.50 -18.22
CA VAL A 136 -16.43 3.97 -18.29
C VAL A 136 -17.24 3.48 -17.08
N GLU A 137 -18.51 3.88 -17.02
CA GLU A 137 -19.41 3.51 -15.94
C GLU A 137 -19.49 1.99 -15.74
N PRO A 138 -19.21 1.51 -14.52
CA PRO A 138 -19.26 0.09 -14.23
C PRO A 138 -20.67 -0.47 -14.47
N GLY A 139 -20.75 -1.53 -15.28
CA GLY A 139 -22.02 -2.18 -15.61
C GLY A 139 -22.77 -1.56 -16.78
N SER A 140 -22.21 -0.55 -17.44
CA SER A 140 -22.70 -0.12 -18.75
C SER A 140 -22.68 -1.30 -19.73
N THR A 141 -23.77 -1.48 -20.46
CA THR A 141 -23.87 -2.49 -21.53
C THR A 141 -23.17 -2.06 -22.80
N TYR A 142 -22.84 -0.76 -22.92
CA TYR A 142 -22.11 -0.23 -24.06
C TYR A 142 -20.65 -0.61 -23.95
N ARG A 143 -20.17 -1.43 -24.89
CA ARG A 143 -18.73 -1.67 -25.07
C ARG A 143 -18.08 -0.38 -25.54
N GLN A 144 -17.42 0.30 -24.62
CA GLN A 144 -16.54 1.42 -24.95
C GLN A 144 -15.08 0.98 -24.82
N VAL A 145 -14.24 1.53 -25.69
CA VAL A 145 -12.79 1.34 -25.62
C VAL A 145 -12.27 2.16 -24.45
N PRO A 146 -11.50 1.57 -23.52
CA PRO A 146 -10.86 2.32 -22.45
C PRO A 146 -10.08 3.52 -22.98
N SER A 147 -10.31 4.68 -22.39
CA SER A 147 -9.65 5.91 -22.78
C SER A 147 -8.52 6.24 -21.81
N LEU A 148 -7.38 6.68 -22.31
CA LEU A 148 -6.28 7.16 -21.47
C LEU A 148 -6.65 8.55 -20.94
N VAL A 149 -6.82 8.69 -19.63
CA VAL A 149 -7.25 9.95 -19.01
C VAL A 149 -6.14 10.70 -18.29
N ALA A 150 -5.07 10.00 -17.87
CA ALA A 150 -3.86 10.60 -17.33
C ALA A 150 -2.63 9.71 -17.56
N SER A 151 -1.45 10.31 -17.68
CA SER A 151 -0.20 9.56 -17.78
C SER A 151 0.97 10.37 -17.22
N GLN A 152 1.88 9.71 -16.50
CA GLN A 152 3.07 10.32 -15.93
C GLN A 152 4.24 9.35 -16.09
N SER A 153 5.33 9.85 -16.68
CA SER A 153 6.60 9.11 -16.72
C SER A 153 7.45 9.44 -15.50
N PHE A 154 8.21 8.45 -15.03
CA PHE A 154 9.16 8.61 -13.95
C PHE A 154 10.34 7.67 -14.13
N ASN A 155 11.51 8.10 -13.66
CA ASN A 155 12.74 7.35 -13.82
C ASN A 155 13.00 6.49 -12.58
N ILE A 156 13.33 5.23 -12.84
CA ILE A 156 13.79 4.30 -11.83
C ILE A 156 15.22 3.88 -12.17
N ALA A 157 16.11 3.99 -11.19
CA ALA A 157 17.45 3.41 -11.30
C ALA A 157 17.29 1.88 -11.27
N CYS A 158 17.26 1.25 -12.44
CA CYS A 158 17.07 -0.19 -12.56
C CYS A 158 18.10 -0.73 -13.53
N THR A 159 19.15 -1.32 -12.97
CA THR A 159 20.22 -1.95 -13.74
C THR A 159 19.78 -3.29 -14.36
N MET A 160 18.69 -3.90 -13.87
CA MET A 160 18.34 -5.27 -14.26
C MET A 160 16.83 -5.51 -14.34
N SER A 161 16.39 -5.82 -15.56
CA SER A 161 15.04 -6.33 -15.86
C SER A 161 14.67 -7.62 -15.09
N LEU A 162 15.65 -8.29 -14.46
CA LEU A 162 15.46 -9.47 -13.61
C LEU A 162 14.69 -9.17 -12.31
N PHE A 163 14.73 -7.94 -11.79
CA PHE A 163 14.05 -7.58 -10.54
C PHE A 163 12.67 -6.93 -10.75
N ALA A 164 12.31 -6.55 -11.98
CA ALA A 164 10.94 -6.13 -12.28
C ALA A 164 9.84 -7.09 -11.75
N PRO A 165 10.03 -8.42 -11.68
CA PRO A 165 9.11 -9.36 -11.01
C PRO A 165 8.81 -9.08 -9.53
N THR A 166 9.73 -8.43 -8.79
CA THR A 166 9.57 -8.18 -7.36
C THR A 166 8.97 -6.80 -7.07
N ALA A 167 8.81 -5.96 -8.10
CA ALA A 167 8.06 -4.73 -7.97
C ALA A 167 6.60 -5.02 -7.57
N LYS A 168 6.04 -4.12 -6.78
CA LYS A 168 4.64 -4.16 -6.36
C LYS A 168 4.05 -2.77 -6.48
N SER A 169 2.76 -2.71 -6.72
CA SER A 169 2.00 -1.49 -6.49
C SER A 169 0.70 -1.80 -5.78
N GLU A 170 0.06 -0.76 -5.28
CA GLU A 170 -1.23 -0.82 -4.62
C GLU A 170 -1.97 0.52 -4.80
N VAL A 171 -3.30 0.49 -4.73
CA VAL A 171 -4.15 1.68 -4.90
C VAL A 171 -5.00 1.90 -3.65
N VAL A 172 -5.09 3.14 -3.19
CA VAL A 172 -5.92 3.52 -2.05
C VAL A 172 -6.75 4.75 -2.34
N ILE A 173 -7.97 4.77 -1.83
CA ILE A 173 -8.82 5.96 -1.88
C ILE A 173 -8.41 6.90 -0.75
N MET A 174 -7.99 8.11 -1.11
CA MET A 174 -7.48 9.12 -0.19
C MET A 174 -8.60 10.05 0.29
N SER A 175 -9.50 10.40 -0.63
CA SER A 175 -10.65 11.26 -0.37
C SER A 175 -11.80 10.89 -1.32
N GLU A 176 -12.89 11.65 -1.27
CA GLU A 176 -13.96 11.50 -2.25
C GLU A 176 -13.47 11.74 -3.68
N SER A 177 -12.49 12.62 -3.91
CA SER A 177 -12.06 13.02 -5.26
C SER A 177 -10.63 12.61 -5.59
N SER A 178 -9.91 11.97 -4.68
CA SER A 178 -8.54 11.50 -4.95
C SER A 178 -8.26 10.07 -4.51
N PHE A 179 -7.39 9.41 -5.27
CA PHE A 179 -6.79 8.14 -4.91
C PHE A 179 -5.28 8.20 -5.11
N ARG A 180 -4.56 7.31 -4.44
CA ARG A 180 -3.10 7.22 -4.48
C ARG A 180 -2.67 5.87 -5.02
N VAL A 181 -1.73 5.89 -5.95
CA VAL A 181 -1.02 4.70 -6.44
C VAL A 181 0.35 4.68 -5.77
N VAL A 182 0.63 3.65 -4.99
CA VAL A 182 1.96 3.44 -4.41
C VAL A 182 2.67 2.37 -5.23
N VAL A 183 3.90 2.66 -5.64
CA VAL A 183 4.76 1.79 -6.41
C VAL A 183 6.02 1.53 -5.61
N VAL A 184 6.31 0.27 -5.33
CA VAL A 184 7.54 -0.18 -4.70
C VAL A 184 8.35 -0.92 -5.73
N HIS A 185 9.46 -0.32 -6.13
CA HIS A 185 10.33 -0.86 -7.16
C HIS A 185 11.70 -1.21 -6.57
N PRO A 186 12.22 -2.43 -6.81
CA PRO A 186 13.57 -2.78 -6.40
C PRO A 186 14.59 -1.94 -7.16
N ILE A 187 15.61 -1.45 -6.46
CA ILE A 187 16.74 -0.74 -7.06
C ILE A 187 18.02 -1.53 -6.80
N GLY A 188 18.79 -1.75 -7.87
CA GLY A 188 20.13 -2.29 -7.76
C GLY A 188 21.07 -1.18 -7.30
N LEU A 189 21.72 -1.36 -6.16
CA LEU A 189 22.82 -0.49 -5.76
C LEU A 189 24.06 -1.01 -6.50
N TYR A 190 24.55 -0.24 -7.47
CA TYR A 190 25.80 -0.43 -8.22
C TYR A 190 25.83 -1.44 -9.38
N PRO A 191 26.68 -1.20 -10.40
CA PRO A 191 27.05 -2.24 -11.35
C PRO A 191 27.78 -3.35 -10.59
N MET A 192 27.12 -4.49 -10.44
CA MET A 192 27.71 -5.63 -9.75
C MET A 192 28.64 -6.37 -10.69
N GLU A 193 29.92 -6.39 -10.36
CA GLU A 193 30.92 -7.18 -11.07
C GLU A 193 30.81 -8.69 -10.73
N SER A 194 30.11 -9.04 -9.63
CA SER A 194 29.95 -10.44 -9.19
C SER A 194 28.52 -10.76 -8.69
N PRO A 195 27.95 -11.92 -9.07
CA PRO A 195 26.69 -12.45 -8.54
C PRO A 195 26.64 -12.61 -7.00
N SER A 196 27.81 -12.72 -6.36
CA SER A 196 27.89 -12.86 -4.89
C SER A 196 27.58 -11.58 -4.13
N GLN A 197 27.51 -10.42 -4.81
CA GLN A 197 27.21 -9.12 -4.20
C GLN A 197 25.70 -8.83 -4.10
N TRP A 198 24.82 -9.75 -4.52
CA TRP A 198 23.34 -9.60 -4.49
C TRP A 198 22.73 -9.45 -3.08
N SER A 199 23.55 -9.33 -2.04
CA SER A 199 23.15 -9.32 -0.64
C SER A 199 22.50 -8.03 -0.15
N THR A 200 22.35 -7.00 -1.01
CA THR A 200 21.60 -5.79 -0.63
C THR A 200 20.78 -5.28 -1.81
N LEU A 201 19.46 -5.45 -1.74
CA LEU A 201 18.52 -4.90 -2.71
C LEU A 201 17.83 -3.69 -2.10
N GLY A 202 18.11 -2.50 -2.63
CA GLY A 202 17.34 -1.32 -2.25
C GLY A 202 15.92 -1.41 -2.82
N HIS A 203 14.99 -0.67 -2.25
CA HIS A 203 13.65 -0.45 -2.80
C HIS A 203 13.38 1.04 -2.84
N LYS A 204 12.99 1.55 -4.00
CA LYS A 204 12.45 2.90 -4.17
C LYS A 204 10.93 2.82 -4.08
N ILE A 205 10.36 3.57 -3.16
CA ILE A 205 8.91 3.69 -2.98
C ILE A 205 8.50 5.05 -3.49
N ILE A 206 7.55 5.06 -4.41
CA ILE A 206 7.04 6.26 -5.07
C ILE A 206 5.52 6.25 -4.89
N ALA A 207 4.96 7.40 -4.52
CA ALA A 207 3.53 7.59 -4.45
C ALA A 207 3.10 8.55 -5.56
N PHE A 208 1.97 8.26 -6.19
CA PHE A 208 1.34 9.14 -7.16
C PHE A 208 -0.07 9.46 -6.69
N ASP A 209 -0.43 10.73 -6.66
CA ASP A 209 -1.78 11.16 -6.36
C ASP A 209 -2.53 11.42 -7.67
N VAL A 210 -3.72 10.84 -7.73
CA VAL A 210 -4.68 11.03 -8.81
C VAL A 210 -5.85 11.80 -8.24
N GLU A 211 -6.02 13.04 -8.70
CA GLU A 211 -7.09 13.93 -8.27
C GLU A 211 -8.08 14.10 -9.42
N SER A 212 -9.32 13.67 -9.21
CA SER A 212 -10.46 14.00 -10.05
C SER A 212 -10.99 15.38 -9.67
N ARG A 213 -11.42 16.16 -10.66
CA ARG A 213 -12.04 17.44 -10.40
C ARG A 213 -13.47 17.25 -9.89
N ALA A 214 -13.87 18.09 -8.94
CA ALA A 214 -15.21 18.05 -8.37
C ALA A 214 -16.32 18.42 -9.37
N ASP A 215 -15.98 19.08 -10.47
CA ASP A 215 -16.89 19.45 -11.55
C ASP A 215 -17.24 18.29 -12.50
N GLY A 216 -16.67 17.10 -12.27
CA GLY A 216 -16.84 15.96 -13.18
C GLY A 216 -15.99 16.05 -14.45
N GLY A 217 -14.97 16.93 -14.46
CA GLY A 217 -14.04 17.02 -15.57
C GLY A 217 -13.43 15.68 -15.95
N SER A 218 -13.34 15.43 -17.26
CA SER A 218 -12.97 14.13 -17.86
C SER A 218 -11.51 13.71 -17.64
N HIS A 219 -10.66 14.57 -17.09
CA HIS A 219 -9.23 14.31 -16.97
C HIS A 219 -8.78 14.48 -15.51
N PRO A 220 -8.52 13.36 -14.79
CA PRO A 220 -7.90 13.44 -13.49
C PRO A 220 -6.47 13.95 -13.63
N SER A 221 -6.01 14.77 -12.69
CA SER A 221 -4.61 15.16 -12.64
C SER A 221 -3.82 14.07 -11.93
N LEU A 222 -2.78 13.56 -12.59
CA LEU A 222 -1.83 12.60 -12.04
C LEU A 222 -0.55 13.36 -11.67
N LYS A 223 -0.18 13.33 -10.39
CA LYS A 223 1.00 14.02 -9.87
C LYS A 223 1.86 13.02 -9.10
N GLU A 224 3.16 12.98 -9.40
CA GLU A 224 4.12 12.31 -8.53
C GLU A 224 4.15 13.06 -7.20
N HIS A 225 3.91 12.34 -6.11
CA HIS A 225 4.02 12.92 -4.78
C HIS A 225 5.50 13.23 -4.55
N GLY A 226 5.81 14.45 -4.09
CA GLY A 226 7.20 14.89 -3.89
C GLY A 226 7.99 14.06 -2.86
N SER A 227 7.33 13.13 -2.17
CA SER A 227 7.94 12.12 -1.29
C SER A 227 8.16 10.83 -2.06
N SER A 228 9.40 10.57 -2.47
CA SER A 228 9.83 9.19 -2.70
C SER A 228 10.79 8.83 -1.59
N ILE A 229 10.70 7.61 -1.06
CA ILE A 229 11.67 7.12 -0.08
C ILE A 229 12.43 5.96 -0.66
N THR A 230 13.72 5.89 -0.37
CA THR A 230 14.57 4.75 -0.70
C THR A 230 14.88 4.01 0.58
N ILE A 231 14.72 2.70 0.54
CA ILE A 231 14.90 1.83 1.69
C ILE A 231 15.82 0.70 1.29
N ASP A 232 16.93 0.59 2.00
CA ASP A 232 17.86 -0.50 1.81
C ASP A 232 17.36 -1.72 2.58
N THR A 233 17.13 -2.82 1.86
CA THR A 233 16.72 -4.08 2.47
C THR A 233 17.71 -5.18 2.08
N PRO A 234 18.31 -5.90 3.04
CA PRO A 234 19.33 -6.90 2.72
C PRO A 234 18.80 -8.02 1.80
N SER A 235 17.53 -8.39 1.92
CA SER A 235 16.98 -9.56 1.21
C SER A 235 15.48 -9.44 0.87
N GLY A 236 14.87 -8.31 1.23
CA GLY A 236 13.43 -8.24 1.40
C GLY A 236 12.68 -8.05 0.08
N ARG A 237 12.06 -9.11 -0.44
CA ARG A 237 10.90 -8.92 -1.33
C ARG A 237 9.81 -8.21 -0.52
N VAL A 238 9.15 -7.21 -1.12
CA VAL A 238 7.93 -6.64 -0.55
C VAL A 238 6.87 -7.73 -0.50
N LEU A 239 6.48 -8.14 0.69
CA LEU A 239 5.43 -9.11 0.93
C LEU A 239 4.07 -8.48 0.73
N ASN A 240 3.81 -7.32 1.32
CA ASN A 240 2.53 -6.63 1.23
C ASN A 240 2.70 -5.11 1.27
N ILE A 241 1.71 -4.43 0.68
CA ILE A 241 1.54 -2.97 0.79
C ILE A 241 0.14 -2.78 1.35
N TYR A 242 0.02 -2.06 2.46
CA TYR A 242 -1.26 -1.65 3.03
C TYR A 242 -1.29 -0.14 3.09
N LEU A 243 -2.45 0.42 2.79
CA LEU A 243 -2.63 1.85 2.67
C LEU A 243 -3.80 2.28 3.55
N GLN A 244 -3.57 3.27 4.42
CA GLN A 244 -4.59 3.83 5.31
C GLN A 244 -4.43 5.35 5.38
N GLY A 245 -5.26 6.07 4.62
CA GLY A 245 -5.09 7.51 4.43
C GLY A 245 -3.68 7.82 3.90
N HIS A 246 -2.96 8.73 4.57
CA HIS A 246 -1.62 9.15 4.18
C HIS A 246 -0.50 8.18 4.56
N ARG A 247 -0.83 7.09 5.26
CA ARG A 247 0.15 6.11 5.74
C ARG A 247 0.19 4.88 4.84
N VAL A 248 1.41 4.47 4.54
CA VAL A 248 1.75 3.28 3.78
C VAL A 248 2.48 2.33 4.71
N LEU A 249 1.89 1.15 4.95
CA LEU A 249 2.57 0.06 5.63
C LEU A 249 3.13 -0.91 4.59
N LEU A 250 4.46 -1.04 4.57
CA LEU A 250 5.18 -1.97 3.71
C LEU A 250 5.67 -3.12 4.57
N GLN A 251 5.26 -4.32 4.21
CA GLN A 251 5.76 -5.53 4.86
C GLN A 251 6.79 -6.18 3.96
N PHE A 252 7.98 -6.41 4.50
CA PHE A 252 9.05 -7.23 3.95
C PHE A 252 9.21 -8.48 4.83
N THR A 253 10.05 -9.43 4.41
CA THR A 253 10.31 -10.66 5.17
C THR A 253 10.79 -10.40 6.60
N GLU A 254 11.68 -9.42 6.78
CA GLU A 254 12.35 -9.15 8.07
C GLU A 254 12.07 -7.74 8.59
N LEU A 255 11.25 -6.97 7.88
CA LEU A 255 11.10 -5.54 8.13
C LEU A 255 9.65 -5.12 7.86
N VAL A 256 9.08 -4.35 8.77
CA VAL A 256 7.82 -3.62 8.54
C VAL A 256 8.14 -2.14 8.56
N ILE A 257 7.58 -1.41 7.60
CA ILE A 257 7.83 0.01 7.43
C ILE A 257 6.51 0.72 7.42
N ILE A 258 6.37 1.72 8.27
CA ILE A 258 5.21 2.59 8.30
C ILE A 258 5.68 3.95 7.80
N TRP A 259 5.30 4.29 6.57
CA TRP A 259 5.65 5.54 5.91
C TRP A 259 4.47 6.49 5.89
N ASP A 260 4.65 7.69 6.44
CA ASP A 260 3.71 8.81 6.30
C ASP A 260 4.19 9.67 5.12
N ALA A 261 3.49 9.55 3.99
CA ALA A 261 3.90 10.20 2.75
C ALA A 261 3.79 11.73 2.83
N GLU A 262 2.82 12.26 3.56
CA GLU A 262 2.66 13.72 3.74
C GLU A 262 3.78 14.31 4.59
N ARG A 263 4.10 13.65 5.70
CA ARG A 263 5.14 14.11 6.63
C ARG A 263 6.54 13.76 6.18
N MET A 264 6.69 12.89 5.18
CA MET A 264 7.97 12.35 4.71
C MET A 264 8.75 11.65 5.84
N LEU A 265 8.01 11.01 6.75
CA LEU A 265 8.54 10.29 7.89
C LEU A 265 8.28 8.80 7.72
N TYR A 266 9.23 7.96 8.12
CA TYR A 266 8.96 6.53 8.20
C TYR A 266 9.53 5.91 9.47
N ILE A 267 8.86 4.85 9.92
CA ILE A 267 9.27 4.02 11.03
C ILE A 267 9.59 2.65 10.46
N CYS A 268 10.79 2.15 10.73
CA CYS A 268 11.26 0.82 10.41
C CYS A 268 11.24 -0.05 11.66
N ILE A 269 10.55 -1.18 11.59
CA ILE A 269 10.42 -2.15 12.68
C ILE A 269 11.00 -3.47 12.19
N LYS A 270 12.13 -3.89 12.76
CA LYS A 270 12.67 -5.22 12.44
C LYS A 270 11.76 -6.29 13.03
N VAL A 271 11.29 -7.19 12.18
CA VAL A 271 10.55 -8.38 12.62
C VAL A 271 11.58 -9.45 12.95
N PRO A 272 11.65 -9.94 14.20
CA PRO A 272 12.54 -11.06 14.51
C PRO A 272 12.15 -12.25 13.66
N ASP A 273 13.15 -12.91 13.07
CA ASP A 273 12.93 -14.08 12.22
C ASP A 273 12.06 -15.10 12.96
N LEU A 274 10.82 -15.28 12.48
CA LEU A 274 9.87 -16.19 13.09
C LEU A 274 10.39 -17.64 13.03
N ASN A 275 11.26 -17.95 12.06
CA ASN A 275 11.89 -19.26 11.93
C ASN A 275 13.00 -19.50 12.95
N ALA A 276 13.65 -18.45 13.45
CA ALA A 276 14.68 -18.58 14.48
C ALA A 276 14.12 -19.19 15.78
N ARG A 277 12.83 -18.96 16.09
CA ARG A 277 12.15 -19.59 17.24
C ARG A 277 11.91 -21.09 17.06
N HIS A 278 11.75 -21.57 15.83
CA HIS A 278 11.55 -23.00 15.54
C HIS A 278 12.87 -23.79 15.51
N GLN A 279 14.00 -23.12 15.31
CA GLN A 279 15.31 -23.79 15.35
C GLN A 279 15.85 -23.94 16.78
N SER A 280 15.59 -22.98 17.69
CA SER A 280 16.07 -23.10 19.09
C SER A 280 15.32 -24.15 19.91
N THR A 281 14.12 -24.56 19.51
CA THR A 281 13.34 -25.60 20.20
C THR A 281 13.72 -27.02 19.79
N LYS A 282 14.52 -27.21 18.73
CA LYS A 282 14.98 -28.54 18.28
C LYS A 282 16.38 -28.94 18.75
N SER A 283 17.14 -28.05 19.39
CA SER A 283 18.50 -28.34 19.86
C SER A 283 18.61 -28.81 21.32
N HIS A 284 17.51 -28.90 22.08
CA HIS A 284 17.50 -29.39 23.46
C HIS A 284 16.68 -30.68 23.65
N VAL A 285 17.00 -31.73 22.89
CA VAL A 285 16.69 -33.13 23.28
C VAL A 285 17.92 -34.02 22.99
N ARG A 286 18.99 -33.81 23.76
CA ARG A 286 19.93 -34.87 24.12
C ARG A 286 20.05 -34.84 25.64
N ALA A 287 19.36 -35.79 26.27
CA ALA A 287 19.36 -36.00 27.70
C ALA A 287 20.70 -36.59 28.15
N HIS A 288 21.36 -35.92 29.08
CA HIS A 288 22.19 -36.57 30.09
C HIS A 288 21.62 -36.18 31.47
N GLN A 289 21.32 -37.21 32.26
CA GLN A 289 20.78 -37.12 33.61
C GLN A 289 21.89 -36.82 34.63
N SER A 290 21.71 -35.77 35.47
CA SER A 290 21.95 -35.72 36.93
C SER A 290 22.01 -34.28 37.49
N PRO A 291 21.76 -34.05 38.80
CA PRO A 291 20.62 -33.23 39.21
C PRO A 291 20.94 -31.88 39.88
N ALA A 292 19.88 -31.06 39.90
CA ALA A 292 19.49 -30.08 40.92
C ALA A 292 20.50 -28.99 41.35
N LEU A 293 20.26 -27.77 40.88
CA LEU A 293 20.23 -26.56 41.73
C LEU A 293 19.22 -25.56 41.14
N LEU A 294 18.33 -25.10 42.02
CA LEU A 294 17.15 -24.26 41.77
C LEU A 294 17.54 -22.77 41.64
N TYR A 295 16.82 -22.07 40.73
CA TYR A 295 16.54 -20.61 40.68
C TYR A 295 17.73 -19.67 40.33
N ARG A 296 17.60 -18.58 39.58
CA ARG A 296 16.47 -17.72 39.16
C ARG A 296 16.94 -16.78 38.03
N GLY A 297 16.11 -16.55 37.02
CA GLY A 297 16.11 -15.36 36.16
C GLY A 297 17.14 -15.32 35.02
N ARG A 298 16.70 -15.52 33.78
CA ARG A 298 17.37 -15.01 32.58
C ARG A 298 16.35 -14.39 31.62
N ASP A 299 16.48 -13.07 31.52
CA ASP A 299 16.48 -12.25 30.31
C ASP A 299 15.69 -12.74 29.10
N VAL A 300 14.59 -12.05 28.84
CA VAL A 300 13.94 -12.01 27.53
C VAL A 300 14.71 -11.01 26.66
N GLU A 301 15.87 -11.42 26.13
CA GLU A 301 16.54 -10.70 25.05
C GLU A 301 15.82 -10.98 23.73
N GLY A 302 14.84 -10.13 23.43
CA GLY A 302 14.07 -10.19 22.18
C GLY A 302 13.55 -8.82 21.76
N LEU A 303 14.29 -7.75 22.10
CA LEU A 303 13.89 -6.39 21.77
C LEU A 303 14.15 -6.12 20.28
N GLY A 304 13.08 -6.15 19.49
CA GLY A 304 13.11 -5.55 18.16
C GLY A 304 13.50 -4.07 18.29
N TYR A 305 14.41 -3.61 17.43
CA TYR A 305 14.75 -2.20 17.38
C TYR A 305 13.76 -1.45 16.48
N ILE A 306 13.39 -0.24 16.91
CA ILE A 306 12.58 0.70 16.13
C ILE A 306 13.53 1.79 15.64
N THR A 307 13.63 1.95 14.33
CA THR A 307 14.39 3.05 13.73
C THR A 307 13.42 4.05 13.12
N VAL A 308 13.54 5.33 13.50
CA VAL A 308 12.80 6.41 12.87
C VAL A 308 13.70 7.09 11.85
N GLY A 309 13.26 7.14 10.60
CA GLY A 309 13.99 7.75 9.50
C GLY A 309 13.32 9.02 8.97
N LEU A 310 14.15 9.96 8.53
CA LEU A 310 13.78 11.16 7.78
C LEU A 310 14.51 11.09 6.42
N ASP A 311 13.80 11.36 5.33
CA ASP A 311 14.47 11.46 4.03
C ASP A 311 15.29 12.77 3.95
N ARG A 312 16.60 12.63 3.72
CA ARG A 312 17.59 13.70 3.85
C ARG A 312 17.62 14.66 2.66
N ARG A 313 16.93 14.37 1.55
CA ARG A 313 17.02 15.21 0.33
C ARG A 313 16.38 16.60 0.46
N ARG A 314 15.61 16.88 1.52
CA ARG A 314 15.14 18.25 1.89
C ARG A 314 15.77 18.82 3.17
N ALA A 315 16.59 18.04 3.89
CA ALA A 315 17.22 18.46 5.14
C ALA A 315 18.63 19.05 4.89
N VAL A 316 18.73 20.09 4.07
CA VAL A 316 19.93 20.94 4.07
C VAL A 316 19.71 22.00 5.14
N ALA A 317 20.34 21.76 6.30
CA ALA A 317 20.49 22.60 7.50
C ALA A 317 19.88 21.96 8.76
N SER A 318 20.56 20.96 9.34
CA SER A 318 20.77 20.81 10.80
C SER A 318 21.33 19.42 11.10
N ASN A 319 22.29 19.38 12.03
CA ASN A 319 23.19 18.27 12.32
C ASN A 319 22.60 17.17 13.21
N ARG A 320 23.15 15.95 13.03
CA ARG A 320 23.15 14.74 13.89
C ARG A 320 21.86 13.91 13.98
N CYS A 321 21.93 12.67 13.47
CA CYS A 321 21.09 11.56 13.92
C CYS A 321 21.53 11.14 15.33
N VAL A 322 20.59 11.09 16.27
CA VAL A 322 20.76 10.43 17.57
C VAL A 322 20.08 9.07 17.50
N VAL A 323 20.87 8.01 17.60
CA VAL A 323 20.35 6.67 17.91
C VAL A 323 20.00 6.68 19.39
N SER A 324 18.71 6.75 19.76
CA SER A 324 18.32 6.57 21.16
C SER A 324 18.03 5.10 21.42
N SER A 325 18.88 4.46 22.21
CA SER A 325 18.53 3.23 22.91
C SER A 325 17.51 3.58 24.01
N CYS A 326 16.31 3.02 23.94
CA CYS A 326 15.35 3.14 25.03
C CYS A 326 15.86 2.34 26.23
N SER A 327 16.43 3.02 27.22
CA SER A 327 16.65 2.48 28.57
C SER A 327 15.41 2.77 29.42
N SER A 328 14.93 1.77 30.16
CA SER A 328 13.74 1.86 31.01
C SER A 328 13.86 2.99 32.05
N PRO A 329 12.79 3.75 32.35
CA PRO A 329 12.84 4.75 33.39
C PRO A 329 12.85 4.08 34.77
N ARG A 330 13.88 4.41 35.57
CA ARG A 330 13.88 4.19 37.01
C ARG A 330 12.87 5.16 37.65
N TYR A 331 11.99 4.63 38.48
CA TYR A 331 11.12 5.43 39.35
C TYR A 331 11.98 6.33 40.26
N GLY A 332 11.83 7.64 40.09
CA GLY A 332 12.42 8.67 40.94
C GLY A 332 11.33 9.41 41.70
N HIS A 333 11.51 9.52 43.02
CA HIS A 333 10.62 10.14 43.99
C HIS A 333 10.11 11.54 43.60
N LEU A 334 8.79 11.72 43.72
CA LEU A 334 8.10 13.02 43.78
C LEU A 334 8.62 13.84 44.98
N ARG A 335 9.17 15.03 44.70
CA ARG A 335 9.27 16.13 45.68
C ARG A 335 8.26 17.21 45.31
N SER A 336 7.44 17.54 46.30
CA SER A 336 6.46 18.62 46.34
C SER A 336 7.10 19.98 46.03
N MET A 337 6.46 20.78 45.17
CA MET A 337 6.64 22.23 45.14
C MET A 337 5.27 22.92 45.24
N GLU A 338 5.25 23.86 46.17
CA GLU A 338 4.19 24.72 46.65
C GLU A 338 3.94 25.89 45.67
N PRO A 339 2.71 26.45 45.58
CA PRO A 339 2.42 27.55 44.66
C PRO A 339 2.68 28.93 45.30
N GLN A 340 3.39 29.81 44.59
CA GLN A 340 3.35 31.25 44.86
C GLN A 340 2.40 31.97 43.89
N ALA A 341 1.61 32.87 44.46
CA ALA A 341 0.57 33.69 43.86
C ALA A 341 1.15 34.91 43.08
N PRO A 342 0.33 35.70 42.36
CA PRO A 342 0.77 36.57 41.28
C PRO A 342 1.16 37.98 41.74
N GLY A 343 2.18 38.54 41.09
CA GLY A 343 2.54 39.95 41.17
C GLY A 343 1.96 40.72 39.98
N SER A 344 1.18 41.76 40.30
CA SER A 344 0.65 42.79 39.42
C SER A 344 1.75 43.74 38.90
N ASN A 345 1.67 44.11 37.62
CA ASN A 345 1.65 45.50 37.14
C ASN A 345 1.24 45.55 35.67
#